data_AF-A0A7C4L0D9-F1
#
_entry.id   AF-A0A7C4L0D9-F1
#
_cell.length_a   1.000
_cell.length_b   1.000
_cell.length_c   1.000
_cell.angle_alpha   90.00
_cell.angle_beta   90.00
_cell.angle_gamma   90.00
#
_symmetry.space_group_name_H-M   'P 1'
#
loop_
_entity.id
_entity.type
_entity.pdbx_description
1 polymer ?
#
loop_
_entity_poly.entity_id
_entity_poly.type
_entity_poly.pdbx_seq_one_letter_code
_entity_poly.pdbx_strand_id
1 'polypeptide(L)'
;MRITLEALHKAARESAERYARRDRSLVCIYLTGSLLGEEPLLGGTTDIDLIFVHSTLPPYPREIVRLTDEIHLDIAHLPQSVFQQPRRLRADNWIGSFLCANPIVLHDIGHWFEFTQASAGAQFDLPEYVLQRARLFSDQARQSWLDLQSQPAQATPQQIHQYLDILENASNAVSVLYGTPLTERRFLIQFSQRAQAAGRPGMAAGLADLIQDDPASLELIENLLENWRVAMQSAANREEKSPRLDPARLPYYERAVLALGEDSPAAALWLLLRTWTRAARAQPEDAAVLSGWQNACGRLGLSSVALPERLKAVDAYLDTVEETLDLWGKQYGV
;
A
#
# COMPACT_ATOMS: atom_id res chain seq x y z
N MET A 1 15.04 24.80 -1.39
CA MET A 1 14.53 24.81 -0.01
C MET A 1 14.63 23.39 0.53
N ARG A 2 15.27 23.15 1.69
CA ARG A 2 15.38 21.80 2.24
C ARG A 2 14.02 21.39 2.81
N ILE A 3 13.47 20.25 2.38
CA ILE A 3 12.24 19.70 2.95
C ILE A 3 12.59 19.11 4.33
N THR A 4 11.96 19.64 5.38
CA THR A 4 12.15 19.18 6.77
C THR A 4 10.85 18.60 7.32
N LEU A 5 10.95 17.72 8.31
CA LEU A 5 9.79 17.14 9.00
C LEU A 5 8.90 18.24 9.62
N GLU A 6 9.51 19.25 10.23
CA GLU A 6 8.81 20.41 10.79
C GLU A 6 7.99 21.17 9.72
N ALA A 7 8.57 21.38 8.53
CA ALA A 7 7.88 22.04 7.43
C ALA A 7 6.70 21.20 6.91
N LEU A 8 6.85 19.87 6.87
CA LEU A 8 5.79 18.94 6.49
C LEU A 8 4.63 18.93 7.51
N HIS A 9 4.93 18.85 8.81
CA HIS A 9 3.91 18.94 9.87
C HIS A 9 3.21 20.29 9.87
N LYS A 10 3.94 21.38 9.62
CA LYS A 10 3.35 22.71 9.46
C LYS A 10 2.37 22.74 8.26
N ALA A 11 2.77 22.21 7.10
CA ALA A 11 1.92 22.12 5.93
C ALA A 11 0.66 21.28 6.18
N ALA A 12 0.78 20.18 6.93
CA ALA A 12 -0.35 19.35 7.34
C ALA A 12 -1.34 20.13 8.22
N ARG A 13 -0.86 20.83 9.25
CA ARG A 13 -1.69 21.64 10.15
C ARG A 13 -2.38 22.79 9.43
N GLU A 14 -1.65 23.55 8.62
CA GLU A 14 -2.23 24.65 7.83
C GLU A 14 -3.30 24.15 6.85
N SER A 15 -3.08 22.97 6.26
CA SER A 15 -4.08 22.35 5.38
C SER A 15 -5.33 21.93 6.17
N ALA A 16 -5.15 21.22 7.29
CA ALA A 16 -6.26 20.79 8.15
C ALA A 16 -7.11 21.99 8.63
N GLU A 17 -6.48 23.08 9.07
CA GLU A 17 -7.18 24.30 9.48
C GLU A 17 -7.99 24.92 8.32
N ARG A 18 -7.43 24.97 7.11
CA ARG A 18 -8.15 25.51 5.94
C ARG A 18 -9.39 24.69 5.61
N TYR A 19 -9.30 23.36 5.66
CA TYR A 19 -10.44 22.48 5.40
C TYR A 19 -11.49 22.58 6.51
N ALA A 20 -11.10 22.49 7.78
CA ALA A 20 -12.02 22.57 8.92
C ALA A 20 -12.80 23.91 8.99
N ARG A 21 -12.23 25.01 8.48
CA ARG A 21 -12.95 26.30 8.36
C ARG A 21 -14.02 26.30 7.28
N ARG A 22 -13.81 25.54 6.19
CA ARG A 22 -14.70 25.51 5.02
C ARG A 22 -15.79 24.45 5.11
N ASP A 23 -15.48 23.31 5.72
CA ASP A 23 -16.40 22.19 5.85
C ASP A 23 -16.72 21.92 7.33
N ARG A 24 -17.95 22.24 7.72
CA ARG A 24 -18.46 22.05 9.09
C ARG A 24 -18.83 20.59 9.39
N SER A 25 -18.83 19.71 8.39
CA SER A 25 -19.03 18.27 8.62
C SER A 25 -17.80 17.60 9.20
N LEU A 26 -16.61 18.21 9.10
CA LEU A 26 -15.36 17.63 9.62
C LEU A 26 -15.35 17.59 11.15
N VAL A 27 -15.47 16.38 11.68
CA VAL A 27 -15.42 16.08 13.12
C VAL A 27 -13.98 15.95 13.58
N CYS A 28 -13.13 15.33 12.77
CA CYS A 28 -11.73 15.11 13.11
C CYS A 28 -10.85 15.07 11.85
N ILE A 29 -9.62 15.56 11.98
CA ILE A 29 -8.54 15.37 11.01
C ILE A 29 -7.32 14.87 11.77
N TYR A 30 -6.73 13.76 11.34
CA TYR A 30 -5.48 13.27 11.90
C TYR A 30 -4.50 12.85 10.80
N LEU A 31 -3.21 13.03 11.10
CA LEU A 31 -2.07 12.67 10.27
C LEU A 31 -1.58 11.26 10.62
N THR A 32 -1.31 10.47 9.59
CA THR A 32 -0.72 9.13 9.70
C THR A 32 0.46 8.97 8.72
N GLY A 33 0.95 7.75 8.53
CA GLY A 33 1.93 7.42 7.49
C GLY A 33 3.37 7.81 7.83
N SER A 34 4.17 8.05 6.78
CA SER A 34 5.63 8.21 6.88
C SER A 34 6.07 9.40 7.73
N LEU A 35 5.21 10.43 7.85
CA LEU A 35 5.46 11.64 8.63
C LEU A 35 5.43 11.42 10.15
N LEU A 36 5.07 10.23 10.61
CA LEU A 36 5.21 9.83 12.01
C LEU A 36 6.60 9.27 12.33
N GLY A 37 7.38 8.92 11.30
CA GLY A 37 8.72 8.36 11.44
C GLY A 37 9.85 9.37 11.20
N GLU A 38 11.08 8.90 11.36
CA GLU A 38 12.29 9.72 11.19
C GLU A 38 12.65 10.00 9.72
N GLU A 39 12.24 9.10 8.81
CA GLU A 39 12.53 9.17 7.37
C GLU A 39 11.25 9.40 6.53
N PRO A 40 10.67 10.61 6.55
CA PRO A 40 9.42 10.89 5.83
C PRO A 40 9.60 10.82 4.31
N LEU A 41 10.80 11.10 3.80
CA LEU A 41 11.09 11.20 2.37
C LEU A 41 11.66 9.90 1.82
N LEU A 42 11.26 9.57 0.59
CA LEU A 42 11.91 8.56 -0.25
C LEU A 42 12.14 9.17 -1.63
N GLY A 43 13.37 9.10 -2.15
CA GLY A 43 13.72 9.80 -3.40
C GLY A 43 13.50 11.32 -3.34
N GLY A 44 13.58 11.92 -2.15
CA GLY A 44 13.31 13.35 -1.97
C GLY A 44 11.84 13.77 -2.11
N THR A 45 10.90 12.82 -2.13
CA THR A 45 9.44 13.09 -2.19
C THR A 45 8.66 12.38 -1.11
N THR A 46 7.52 12.95 -0.73
CA THR A 46 6.57 12.36 0.23
C THR A 46 5.16 12.85 -0.02
N ASP A 47 4.19 12.07 0.43
CA ASP A 47 2.85 12.53 0.72
C ASP A 47 2.70 12.90 2.19
N ILE A 48 1.62 13.63 2.46
CA ILE A 48 1.09 13.89 3.79
C ILE A 48 -0.22 13.10 3.90
N ASP A 49 -0.18 11.94 4.57
CA ASP A 49 -1.36 11.08 4.74
C ASP A 49 -2.31 11.65 5.80
N LEU A 50 -3.45 12.17 5.36
CA LEU A 50 -4.49 12.72 6.23
C LEU A 50 -5.73 11.86 6.20
N ILE A 51 -6.31 11.61 7.37
CA ILE A 51 -7.64 11.02 7.50
C ILE A 51 -8.61 12.10 7.94
N PHE A 52 -9.62 12.34 7.11
CA PHE A 52 -10.70 13.29 7.36
C PHE A 52 -11.95 12.50 7.77
N VAL A 53 -12.45 12.78 8.97
CA VAL A 53 -13.64 12.14 9.52
C VAL A 53 -14.81 13.12 9.44
N HIS A 54 -15.85 12.73 8.71
CA HIS A 54 -17.04 13.55 8.47
C HIS A 54 -18.24 13.05 9.29
N SER A 55 -19.07 13.96 9.77
CA SER A 55 -20.36 13.63 10.40
C SER A 55 -21.40 13.11 9.41
N THR A 56 -21.18 13.34 8.12
CA THR A 56 -21.99 12.86 6.99
C THR A 56 -21.19 11.98 6.06
N LEU A 57 -21.85 11.31 5.11
CA LEU A 57 -21.16 10.57 4.05
C LEU A 57 -20.38 11.56 3.15
N PRO A 58 -19.05 11.44 3.02
CA PRO A 58 -18.29 12.28 2.10
C PRO A 58 -18.61 11.95 0.64
N PRO A 59 -18.50 12.93 -0.29
CA PRO A 59 -18.86 12.75 -1.69
C PRO A 59 -17.90 11.82 -2.46
N TYR A 60 -16.66 11.71 -2.00
CA TYR A 60 -15.64 10.84 -2.56
C TYR A 60 -14.76 10.29 -1.44
N PRO A 61 -14.14 9.10 -1.62
CA PRO A 61 -13.40 8.42 -0.55
C PRO A 61 -11.96 8.91 -0.38
N ARG A 62 -11.35 9.52 -1.40
CA ARG A 62 -9.94 9.94 -1.36
C ARG A 62 -9.65 11.07 -2.34
N GLU A 63 -8.79 12.00 -1.95
CA GLU A 63 -8.36 13.18 -2.72
C GLU A 63 -6.84 13.30 -2.69
N ILE A 64 -6.23 13.67 -3.82
CA ILE A 64 -4.81 14.05 -3.92
C ILE A 64 -4.71 15.54 -4.18
N VAL A 65 -3.96 16.26 -3.35
CA VAL A 65 -3.79 17.71 -3.50
C VAL A 65 -2.32 18.06 -3.60
N ARG A 66 -1.87 18.45 -4.81
CA ARG A 66 -0.50 18.88 -5.04
C ARG A 66 -0.19 20.16 -4.24
N LEU A 67 0.91 20.14 -3.48
CA LEU A 67 1.45 21.34 -2.81
C LEU A 67 2.65 21.89 -3.58
N THR A 68 3.56 20.99 -3.98
CA THR A 68 4.78 21.26 -4.76
C THR A 68 5.03 20.08 -5.71
N ASP A 69 6.16 20.06 -6.43
CA ASP A 69 6.57 18.87 -7.21
C ASP A 69 6.98 17.69 -6.33
N GLU A 70 7.47 17.99 -5.12
CA GLU A 70 7.99 17.00 -4.17
C GLU A 70 6.95 16.48 -3.18
N ILE A 71 5.89 17.25 -2.95
CA ILE A 71 4.96 17.06 -1.83
C ILE A 71 3.52 17.23 -2.30
N HIS A 72 2.67 16.28 -1.92
CA HIS A 72 1.22 16.38 -2.04
C HIS A 72 0.52 15.89 -0.78
N LEU A 73 -0.72 16.31 -0.58
CA LEU A 73 -1.61 15.72 0.42
C LEU A 73 -2.24 14.47 -0.17
N ASP A 74 -2.34 13.43 0.66
CA ASP A 74 -3.13 12.25 0.39
C ASP A 74 -4.23 12.14 1.44
N ILE A 75 -5.45 12.52 1.07
CA ILE A 75 -6.55 12.72 2.01
C ILE A 75 -7.55 11.58 1.83
N ALA A 76 -7.72 10.74 2.84
CA ALA A 76 -8.82 9.78 2.89
C ALA A 76 -10.01 10.37 3.63
N HIS A 77 -11.19 10.28 3.05
CA HIS A 77 -12.44 10.77 3.63
C HIS A 77 -13.28 9.61 4.14
N LEU A 78 -13.57 9.61 5.43
CA LEU A 78 -14.33 8.56 6.10
C LEU A 78 -15.53 9.16 6.84
N PRO A 79 -16.73 8.56 6.75
CA PRO A 79 -17.81 8.95 7.62
C PRO A 79 -17.56 8.43 9.04
N GLN A 80 -17.99 9.19 10.05
CA GLN A 80 -17.89 8.86 11.47
C GLN A 80 -18.54 7.50 11.79
N SER A 81 -19.52 7.08 11.00
CA SER A 81 -20.19 5.78 11.11
C SER A 81 -19.22 4.59 11.04
N VAL A 82 -18.09 4.71 10.34
CA VAL A 82 -17.08 3.66 10.24
C VAL A 82 -16.41 3.37 11.60
N PHE A 83 -16.40 4.35 12.51
CA PHE A 83 -15.73 4.26 13.79
C PHE A 83 -16.64 3.83 14.95
N GLN A 84 -17.93 3.60 14.70
CA GLN A 84 -18.93 3.36 15.75
C GLN A 84 -18.73 2.05 16.52
N GLN A 85 -18.03 1.05 15.96
CA GLN A 85 -17.91 -0.27 16.55
C GLN A 85 -16.45 -0.58 16.93
N PRO A 86 -16.04 -0.38 18.20
CA PRO A 86 -14.66 -0.61 18.65
C PRO A 86 -14.13 -2.01 18.35
N ARG A 87 -14.95 -3.05 18.51
CA ARG A 87 -14.54 -4.43 18.20
C ARG A 87 -14.22 -4.64 16.72
N ARG A 88 -14.95 -3.97 15.82
CA ARG A 88 -14.64 -4.02 14.38
C ARG A 88 -13.34 -3.30 14.09
N LEU A 89 -13.12 -2.14 14.70
CA LEU A 89 -11.85 -1.40 14.55
C LEU A 89 -10.65 -2.23 15.02
N ARG A 90 -10.76 -3.01 16.11
CA ARG A 90 -9.67 -3.90 16.54
C ARG A 90 -9.32 -4.97 15.52
N ALA A 91 -10.31 -5.48 14.80
CA ALA A 91 -10.11 -6.45 13.73
C ALA A 91 -9.81 -5.80 12.37
N ASP A 92 -9.84 -4.47 12.26
CA ASP A 92 -9.68 -3.76 11.00
C ASP A 92 -8.20 -3.51 10.71
N ASN A 93 -7.74 -4.04 9.56
CA ASN A 93 -6.34 -3.95 9.16
C ASN A 93 -5.87 -2.53 8.89
N TRP A 94 -6.72 -1.64 8.38
CA TRP A 94 -6.29 -0.35 7.84
C TRP A 94 -6.69 0.80 8.77
N ILE A 95 -7.98 1.00 8.99
CA ILE A 95 -8.54 2.07 9.81
C ILE A 95 -8.17 1.86 11.27
N GLY A 96 -8.36 0.64 11.79
CA GLY A 96 -8.02 0.29 13.16
C GLY A 96 -6.54 0.50 13.47
N SER A 97 -5.69 -0.08 12.62
CA SER A 97 -4.22 0.03 12.74
C SER A 97 -3.75 1.47 12.71
N PHE A 98 -4.18 2.28 11.73
CA PHE A 98 -3.72 3.66 11.63
C PHE A 98 -4.35 4.60 12.66
N LEU A 99 -5.51 4.25 13.23
CA LEU A 99 -6.06 4.92 14.40
C LEU A 99 -5.20 4.69 15.65
N CYS A 100 -4.65 3.48 15.80
CA CYS A 100 -3.87 3.08 16.97
C CYS A 100 -2.34 3.27 16.80
N ALA A 101 -1.86 3.59 15.59
CA ALA A 101 -0.45 3.78 15.28
C ALA A 101 0.07 5.19 15.63
N ASN A 102 -0.32 5.74 16.78
CA ASN A 102 0.09 7.06 17.28
C ASN A 102 -0.06 8.21 16.26
N PRO A 103 -1.23 8.38 15.62
CA PRO A 103 -1.44 9.49 14.69
C PRO A 103 -1.39 10.85 15.40
N ILE A 104 -1.08 11.90 14.64
CA ILE A 104 -1.09 13.28 15.13
C ILE A 104 -2.45 13.91 14.83
N VAL A 105 -3.19 14.24 15.88
CA VAL A 105 -4.49 14.92 15.75
C VAL A 105 -4.27 16.39 15.36
N LEU A 106 -4.91 16.82 14.27
CA LEU A 106 -4.76 18.18 13.72
C LEU A 106 -6.04 19.01 13.88
N HIS A 107 -7.20 18.36 13.93
CA HIS A 107 -8.50 18.96 14.21
C HIS A 107 -9.35 17.92 14.95
N ASP A 108 -10.05 18.34 15.99
CA ASP A 108 -10.96 17.45 16.74
C ASP A 108 -12.08 18.26 17.39
N ILE A 109 -13.31 17.78 17.24
CA ILE A 109 -14.49 18.39 17.82
C ILE A 109 -14.98 17.52 18.97
N GLY A 110 -14.99 18.09 20.18
CA GLY A 110 -15.58 17.44 21.35
C GLY A 110 -14.83 16.21 21.85
N HIS A 111 -13.49 16.19 21.71
CA HIS A 111 -12.64 15.06 22.12
C HIS A 111 -13.02 13.74 21.44
N TRP A 112 -13.56 13.82 20.22
CA TRP A 112 -14.03 12.65 19.49
C TRP A 112 -12.89 11.67 19.20
N PHE A 113 -11.71 12.19 18.84
CA PHE A 113 -10.57 11.34 18.51
C PHE A 113 -10.09 10.56 19.75
N GLU A 114 -9.87 11.25 20.86
CA GLU A 114 -9.39 10.63 22.12
C GLU A 114 -10.35 9.53 22.59
N PHE A 115 -11.66 9.78 22.56
CA PHE A 115 -12.66 8.78 22.93
C PHE A 115 -12.68 7.58 21.98
N THR A 116 -12.66 7.84 20.66
CA THR A 116 -12.66 6.80 19.63
C THR A 116 -11.42 5.92 19.73
N GLN A 117 -10.23 6.54 19.83
CA GLN A 117 -8.96 5.85 19.94
C GLN A 117 -8.86 5.07 21.25
N ALA A 118 -9.27 5.63 22.40
CA ALA A 118 -9.25 4.90 23.66
C ALA A 118 -10.17 3.66 23.62
N SER A 119 -11.34 3.79 23.00
CA SER A 119 -12.31 2.70 22.87
C SER A 119 -11.81 1.58 21.96
N ALA A 120 -11.25 1.94 20.80
CA ALA A 120 -10.73 0.99 19.82
C ALA A 120 -9.39 0.39 20.24
N GLY A 121 -8.49 1.24 20.75
CA GLY A 121 -7.12 0.92 21.17
C GLY A 121 -7.04 0.01 22.39
N ALA A 122 -8.04 0.09 23.29
CA ALA A 122 -8.15 -0.89 24.37
C ALA A 122 -8.21 -2.30 23.77
N GLN A 123 -7.26 -3.16 24.17
CA GLN A 123 -7.13 -4.54 23.68
C GLN A 123 -6.75 -4.70 22.19
N PHE A 124 -6.37 -3.62 21.49
CA PHE A 124 -6.06 -3.67 20.06
C PHE A 124 -4.92 -4.64 19.72
N ASP A 125 -3.91 -4.70 20.59
CA ASP A 125 -2.74 -5.56 20.44
C ASP A 125 -2.85 -6.89 21.21
N LEU A 126 -4.06 -7.26 21.67
CA LEU A 126 -4.24 -8.61 22.20
C LEU A 126 -3.99 -9.64 21.08
N PRO A 127 -3.35 -10.79 21.40
CA PRO A 127 -2.95 -11.72 20.36
C PRO A 127 -4.07 -12.22 19.47
N GLU A 128 -5.28 -12.39 20.00
CA GLU A 128 -6.45 -12.79 19.23
C GLU A 128 -6.82 -11.78 18.12
N TYR A 129 -6.69 -10.48 18.38
CA TYR A 129 -7.00 -9.44 17.40
C TYR A 129 -5.87 -9.28 16.39
N VAL A 130 -4.62 -9.43 16.82
CA VAL A 130 -3.45 -9.45 15.92
C VAL A 130 -3.56 -10.63 14.95
N LEU A 131 -3.83 -11.84 15.46
CA LEU A 131 -3.99 -13.03 14.63
C LEU A 131 -5.22 -12.95 13.74
N GLN A 132 -6.34 -12.40 14.24
CA GLN A 132 -7.53 -12.16 13.42
C GLN A 132 -7.21 -11.24 12.23
N ARG A 133 -6.51 -10.13 12.46
CA ARG A 133 -6.06 -9.21 11.41
C ARG A 133 -5.16 -9.88 10.38
N ALA A 134 -4.20 -10.69 10.84
CA ALA A 134 -3.32 -11.48 9.99
C ALA A 134 -4.10 -12.49 9.12
N ARG A 135 -5.03 -13.22 9.73
CA ARG A 135 -5.86 -14.22 9.05
C ARG A 135 -6.75 -13.60 7.99
N LEU A 136 -7.31 -12.41 8.21
CA LEU A 136 -8.07 -11.70 7.17
C LEU A 136 -7.26 -11.49 5.89
N PHE A 137 -5.98 -11.12 6.00
CA PHE A 137 -5.10 -10.99 4.84
C PHE A 137 -4.76 -12.34 4.21
N SER A 138 -4.45 -13.35 5.03
CA SER A 138 -4.15 -14.71 4.57
C SER A 138 -5.31 -15.32 3.79
N ASP A 139 -6.52 -15.20 4.32
CA ASP A 139 -7.75 -15.74 3.72
C ASP A 139 -8.06 -15.02 2.39
N GLN A 140 -7.89 -13.70 2.36
CA GLN A 140 -8.04 -12.92 1.11
C GLN A 140 -7.01 -13.33 0.05
N ALA A 141 -5.76 -13.55 0.44
CA ALA A 141 -4.72 -14.02 -0.47
C ALA A 141 -5.04 -15.41 -1.03
N ARG A 142 -5.42 -16.35 -0.16
CA ARG A 142 -5.77 -17.73 -0.55
C ARG A 142 -7.00 -17.78 -1.45
N GLN A 143 -8.07 -17.06 -1.11
CA GLN A 143 -9.27 -16.99 -1.95
C GLN A 143 -8.96 -16.37 -3.32
N SER A 144 -8.22 -15.25 -3.34
CA SER A 144 -7.85 -14.59 -4.59
C SER A 144 -6.96 -15.46 -5.47
N TRP A 145 -6.09 -16.28 -4.87
CA TRP A 145 -5.26 -17.26 -5.55
C TRP A 145 -6.10 -18.39 -6.17
N LEU A 146 -7.03 -18.98 -5.41
CA LEU A 146 -7.97 -20.00 -5.91
C LEU A 146 -8.76 -19.46 -7.11
N ASP A 147 -9.29 -18.25 -6.98
CA ASP A 147 -10.06 -17.58 -8.03
C ASP A 147 -9.20 -17.36 -9.29
N LEU A 148 -7.95 -16.91 -9.14
CA LEU A 148 -7.05 -16.66 -10.27
C LEU A 148 -6.59 -17.96 -10.94
N GLN A 149 -6.27 -18.99 -10.17
CA GLN A 149 -5.83 -20.30 -10.69
C GLN A 149 -6.92 -20.99 -11.52
N SER A 150 -8.19 -20.74 -11.20
CA SER A 150 -9.34 -21.28 -11.96
C SER A 150 -9.56 -20.62 -13.33
N GLN A 151 -8.91 -19.48 -13.60
CA GLN A 151 -9.05 -18.73 -14.85
C GLN A 151 -8.04 -19.19 -15.90
N PRO A 152 -8.34 -19.04 -17.20
CA PRO A 152 -7.34 -19.21 -18.25
C PRO A 152 -6.18 -18.24 -18.07
N ALA A 153 -4.94 -18.73 -18.09
CA ALA A 153 -3.75 -17.91 -17.93
C ALA A 153 -3.51 -17.04 -19.19
N GLN A 154 -3.97 -15.79 -19.15
CA GLN A 154 -3.85 -14.82 -20.23
C GLN A 154 -2.84 -13.71 -19.92
N ALA A 155 -2.44 -13.56 -18.65
CA ALA A 155 -1.58 -12.50 -18.16
C ALA A 155 -2.07 -11.10 -18.59
N THR A 156 -3.37 -10.87 -18.50
CA THR A 156 -3.94 -9.54 -18.72
C THR A 156 -3.54 -8.59 -17.58
N PRO A 157 -3.58 -7.26 -17.76
CA PRO A 157 -3.33 -6.32 -16.68
C PRO A 157 -4.18 -6.61 -15.43
N GLN A 158 -5.42 -7.07 -15.61
CA GLN A 158 -6.30 -7.47 -14.52
C GLN A 158 -5.78 -8.71 -13.77
N GLN A 159 -5.35 -9.75 -14.48
CA GLN A 159 -4.83 -10.97 -13.86
C GLN A 159 -3.51 -10.73 -13.13
N ILE A 160 -2.60 -9.95 -13.71
CA ILE A 160 -1.33 -9.60 -13.06
C ILE A 160 -1.56 -8.68 -11.86
N HIS A 161 -2.56 -7.80 -11.89
CA HIS A 161 -2.91 -7.05 -10.69
C HIS A 161 -3.45 -7.95 -9.58
N GLN A 162 -4.34 -8.89 -9.90
CA GLN A 162 -4.82 -9.88 -8.94
C GLN A 162 -3.66 -10.72 -8.37
N TYR A 163 -2.70 -11.12 -9.21
CA TYR A 163 -1.47 -11.78 -8.80
C TYR A 163 -0.68 -10.95 -7.78
N LEU A 164 -0.45 -9.67 -8.07
CA LEU A 164 0.27 -8.76 -7.17
C LEU A 164 -0.50 -8.45 -5.87
N ASP A 165 -1.84 -8.47 -5.90
CA ASP A 165 -2.68 -8.31 -4.71
C ASP A 165 -2.59 -9.55 -3.79
N ILE A 166 -2.53 -10.76 -4.37
CA ILE A 166 -2.29 -11.99 -3.60
C ILE A 166 -0.97 -11.88 -2.84
N LEU A 167 0.11 -11.47 -3.53
CA LEU A 167 1.42 -11.31 -2.93
C LEU A 167 1.47 -10.23 -1.84
N GLU A 168 0.78 -9.11 -2.07
CA GLU A 168 0.66 -8.04 -1.08
C GLU A 168 -0.08 -8.50 0.17
N ASN A 169 -1.23 -9.17 0.00
CA ASN A 169 -2.02 -9.69 1.11
C ASN A 169 -1.26 -10.78 1.87
N ALA A 170 -0.62 -11.71 1.18
CA ALA A 170 0.20 -12.76 1.79
C ALA A 170 1.30 -12.18 2.69
N SER A 171 1.98 -11.13 2.21
CA SER A 171 3.07 -10.48 2.94
C SER A 171 2.54 -9.58 4.06
N ASN A 172 1.39 -8.94 3.86
CA ASN A 172 0.71 -8.18 4.92
C ASN A 172 0.16 -9.07 6.03
N ALA A 173 -0.26 -10.31 5.74
CA ALA A 173 -0.66 -11.28 6.76
C ALA A 173 0.46 -11.51 7.79
N VAL A 174 1.70 -11.63 7.33
CA VAL A 174 2.87 -11.73 8.23
C VAL A 174 3.22 -10.36 8.83
N SER A 175 3.10 -9.28 8.05
CA SER A 175 3.52 -7.95 8.49
C SER A 175 2.74 -7.41 9.68
N VAL A 176 1.42 -7.67 9.72
CA VAL A 176 0.56 -7.16 10.79
C VAL A 176 0.76 -7.85 12.14
N LEU A 177 1.51 -8.95 12.19
CA LEU A 177 1.93 -9.57 13.44
C LEU A 177 2.84 -8.66 14.27
N TYR A 178 3.55 -7.73 13.62
CA TYR A 178 4.56 -6.88 14.25
C TYR A 178 4.39 -5.40 13.93
N GLY A 179 3.25 -4.97 13.39
CA GLY A 179 2.98 -3.56 13.14
C GLY A 179 1.75 -3.31 12.28
N THR A 180 1.67 -2.12 11.68
CA THR A 180 0.62 -1.78 10.71
C THR A 180 0.82 -2.52 9.40
N PRO A 181 -0.23 -2.71 8.58
CA PRO A 181 -0.05 -3.18 7.21
C PRO A 181 0.86 -2.23 6.43
N LEU A 182 1.60 -2.80 5.50
CA LEU A 182 2.58 -2.12 4.68
C LEU A 182 1.91 -1.48 3.45
N THR A 183 2.45 -0.34 3.04
CA THR A 183 1.99 0.43 1.89
C THR A 183 3.03 0.41 0.76
N GLU A 184 2.59 0.71 -0.46
CA GLU A 184 3.29 0.32 -1.70
C GLU A 184 4.75 0.77 -1.84
N ARG A 185 5.13 2.00 -1.45
CA ARG A 185 6.47 2.56 -1.75
C ARG A 185 7.61 1.93 -0.97
N ARG A 186 7.38 1.60 0.30
CA ARG A 186 8.38 0.99 1.17
C ARG A 186 8.09 -0.48 1.43
N PHE A 187 7.14 -1.05 0.68
CA PHE A 187 6.58 -2.37 0.93
C PHE A 187 7.63 -3.45 1.13
N LEU A 188 8.50 -3.66 0.15
CA LEU A 188 9.48 -4.75 0.21
C LEU A 188 10.59 -4.51 1.23
N ILE A 189 11.01 -3.25 1.40
CA ILE A 189 11.98 -2.85 2.43
C ILE A 189 11.42 -3.16 3.82
N GLN A 190 10.21 -2.70 4.11
CA GLN A 190 9.58 -2.92 5.41
C GLN A 190 9.22 -4.40 5.60
N PHE A 191 8.80 -5.09 4.55
CA PHE A 191 8.48 -6.51 4.62
C PHE A 191 9.69 -7.35 5.03
N SER A 192 10.90 -7.02 4.56
CA SER A 192 12.13 -7.69 5.02
C SER A 192 12.29 -7.65 6.54
N GLN A 193 12.03 -6.49 7.15
CA GLN A 193 12.11 -6.29 8.60
C GLN A 193 10.99 -7.04 9.34
N ARG A 194 9.78 -7.05 8.79
CA ARG A 194 8.63 -7.77 9.36
C ARG A 194 8.83 -9.28 9.31
N ALA A 195 9.30 -9.80 8.18
CA ALA A 195 9.59 -11.21 7.99
C ALA A 195 10.71 -11.68 8.95
N GLN A 196 11.74 -10.87 9.15
CA GLN A 196 12.77 -11.13 10.15
C GLN A 196 12.19 -11.16 11.57
N ALA A 197 11.34 -10.21 11.94
CA ALA A 197 10.67 -10.20 13.25
C ALA A 197 9.77 -11.43 13.46
N ALA A 198 9.18 -11.97 12.38
CA ALA A 198 8.41 -13.21 12.39
C ALA A 198 9.26 -14.50 12.38
N GLY A 199 10.59 -14.40 12.44
CA GLY A 199 11.48 -15.56 12.41
C GLY A 199 11.60 -16.22 11.02
N ARG A 200 11.23 -15.50 9.96
CA ARG A 200 11.20 -15.98 8.57
C ARG A 200 11.97 -15.04 7.63
N PRO A 201 13.27 -14.75 7.86
CA PRO A 201 14.02 -13.75 7.10
C PRO A 201 14.07 -14.02 5.57
N GLY A 202 13.92 -15.27 5.14
CA GLY A 202 13.90 -15.64 3.71
C GLY A 202 12.63 -15.25 2.95
N MET A 203 11.52 -14.89 3.62
CA MET A 203 10.26 -14.63 2.91
C MET A 203 10.31 -13.40 2.00
N ALA A 204 11.07 -12.37 2.37
CA ALA A 204 11.21 -11.19 1.51
C ALA A 204 11.97 -11.50 0.21
N ALA A 205 12.98 -12.37 0.27
CA ALA A 205 13.66 -12.88 -0.92
C ALA A 205 12.71 -13.76 -1.75
N GLY A 206 11.96 -14.67 -1.11
CA GLY A 206 10.96 -15.48 -1.80
C GLY A 206 9.88 -14.65 -2.50
N LEU A 207 9.43 -13.54 -1.88
CA LEU A 207 8.52 -12.60 -2.54
C LEU A 207 9.16 -11.93 -3.76
N ALA A 208 10.43 -11.53 -3.67
CA ALA A 208 11.16 -10.96 -4.80
C ALA A 208 11.27 -11.97 -5.95
N ASP A 209 11.59 -13.23 -5.63
CA ASP A 209 11.67 -14.32 -6.60
C ASP A 209 10.34 -14.61 -7.29
N LEU A 210 9.20 -14.29 -6.66
CA LEU A 210 7.87 -14.45 -7.26
C LEU A 210 7.52 -13.37 -8.30
N ILE A 211 8.29 -12.29 -8.43
CA ILE A 211 8.03 -11.20 -9.39
C ILE A 211 9.11 -11.06 -10.46
N GLN A 212 10.13 -11.92 -10.47
CA GLN A 212 11.26 -11.86 -11.40
C GLN A 212 11.84 -13.26 -11.64
N ASP A 213 12.35 -13.55 -12.83
CA ASP A 213 13.11 -14.79 -13.10
C ASP A 213 14.58 -14.65 -12.65
N ASP A 214 15.17 -13.49 -12.94
CA ASP A 214 16.52 -13.11 -12.55
C ASP A 214 16.48 -11.97 -11.53
N PRO A 215 17.45 -11.89 -10.59
CA PRO A 215 17.54 -10.79 -9.65
C PRO A 215 17.52 -9.42 -10.35
N ALA A 216 16.61 -8.54 -9.92
CA ALA A 216 16.52 -7.18 -10.43
C ALA A 216 17.85 -6.42 -10.28
N SER A 217 18.15 -5.60 -11.27
CA SER A 217 19.29 -4.68 -11.28
C SER A 217 18.83 -3.26 -11.56
N LEU A 218 19.68 -2.27 -11.23
CA LEU A 218 19.44 -0.87 -11.59
C LEU A 218 19.25 -0.73 -13.11
N GLU A 219 20.08 -1.41 -13.91
CA GLU A 219 19.98 -1.42 -15.37
C GLU A 219 18.61 -1.94 -15.86
N LEU A 220 18.07 -3.01 -15.25
CA LEU A 220 16.74 -3.48 -15.59
C LEU A 220 15.69 -2.39 -15.32
N ILE A 221 15.75 -1.75 -14.16
CA ILE A 221 14.80 -0.71 -13.74
C ILE A 221 14.85 0.48 -14.70
N GLU A 222 16.05 0.98 -15.03
CA GLU A 222 16.25 2.08 -15.97
C GLU A 222 15.68 1.75 -17.36
N ASN A 223 15.89 0.52 -17.83
CA ASN A 223 15.37 0.05 -19.11
C ASN A 223 13.82 -0.04 -19.16
N LEU A 224 13.16 -0.22 -18.02
CA LEU A 224 11.70 -0.27 -17.93
C LEU A 224 11.06 1.11 -17.76
N LEU A 225 11.84 2.09 -17.30
CA LEU A 225 11.31 3.34 -16.76
C LEU A 225 10.60 4.20 -17.81
N GLU A 226 11.09 4.25 -19.04
CA GLU A 226 10.48 5.12 -20.07
C GLU A 226 9.08 4.63 -20.47
N ASN A 227 8.92 3.33 -20.73
CA ASN A 227 7.59 2.76 -21.04
C ASN A 227 6.63 2.88 -19.85
N TRP A 228 7.16 2.74 -18.62
CA TRP A 228 6.40 3.01 -17.40
C TRP A 228 5.91 4.46 -17.33
N ARG A 229 6.79 5.44 -17.60
CA ARG A 229 6.43 6.88 -17.61
C ARG A 229 5.31 7.16 -18.59
N VAL A 230 5.42 6.66 -19.82
CA VAL A 230 4.40 6.82 -20.87
C VAL A 230 3.05 6.29 -20.38
N ALA A 231 3.03 5.08 -19.81
CA ALA A 231 1.81 4.47 -19.27
C ALA A 231 1.19 5.32 -18.16
N MET A 232 2.00 5.79 -17.21
CA MET A 232 1.56 6.62 -16.08
C MET A 232 1.05 7.99 -16.51
N GLN A 233 1.75 8.67 -17.43
CA GLN A 233 1.33 9.97 -17.97
C GLN A 233 0.00 9.86 -18.72
N SER A 234 -0.14 8.83 -19.56
CA SER A 234 -1.38 8.59 -20.29
C SER A 234 -2.55 8.30 -19.34
N ALA A 235 -2.33 7.49 -18.29
CA ALA A 235 -3.33 7.24 -17.26
C ALA A 235 -3.73 8.50 -16.50
N ALA A 236 -2.76 9.37 -16.19
CA ALA A 236 -2.97 10.62 -15.47
C ALA A 236 -3.79 11.66 -16.26
N ASN A 237 -3.78 11.58 -17.59
CA ASN A 237 -4.55 12.48 -18.47
C ASN A 237 -6.02 12.08 -18.64
N ARG A 238 -6.43 10.92 -18.11
CA ARG A 238 -7.85 10.51 -18.14
C ARG A 238 -8.70 11.40 -17.26
N GLU A 239 -9.93 11.66 -17.70
CA GLU A 239 -10.94 12.39 -16.90
C GLU A 239 -11.31 11.60 -15.65
N GLU A 240 -11.75 10.35 -15.83
CA GLU A 240 -11.99 9.41 -14.74
C GLU A 240 -10.70 8.62 -14.43
N LYS A 241 -10.01 9.04 -13.37
CA LYS A 241 -8.80 8.39 -12.86
C LYS A 241 -8.90 8.09 -11.38
N SER A 242 -8.27 7.00 -10.97
CA SER A 242 -8.07 6.69 -9.56
C SER A 242 -7.14 7.74 -8.93
N PRO A 243 -7.33 8.13 -7.65
CA PRO A 243 -6.38 8.96 -6.90
C PRO A 243 -4.93 8.42 -6.92
N ARG A 244 -4.75 7.11 -7.08
CA ARG A 244 -3.42 6.48 -7.21
C ARG A 244 -2.71 6.82 -8.53
N LEU A 245 -3.44 7.31 -9.53
CA LEU A 245 -2.97 7.70 -10.87
C LEU A 245 -3.05 9.22 -11.08
N ASP A 246 -3.23 10.00 -10.01
CA ASP A 246 -3.20 11.46 -10.08
C ASP A 246 -1.85 11.95 -10.66
N PRO A 247 -1.80 13.01 -11.47
CA PRO A 247 -0.54 13.55 -12.00
C PRO A 247 0.53 13.84 -10.94
N ALA A 248 0.14 14.24 -9.72
CA ALA A 248 1.08 14.46 -8.62
C ALA A 248 1.79 13.17 -8.17
N ARG A 249 1.20 11.99 -8.45
CA ARG A 249 1.77 10.69 -8.09
C ARG A 249 2.93 10.25 -8.99
N LEU A 250 3.03 10.78 -10.21
CA LEU A 250 4.08 10.40 -11.15
C LEU A 250 5.49 10.69 -10.59
N PRO A 251 5.86 11.95 -10.26
CA PRO A 251 7.18 12.24 -9.69
C PRO A 251 7.39 11.59 -8.31
N TYR A 252 6.30 11.36 -7.56
CA TYR A 252 6.31 10.69 -6.27
C TYR A 252 6.74 9.22 -6.37
N TYR A 253 6.22 8.46 -7.35
CA TYR A 253 6.65 7.09 -7.59
C TYR A 253 7.99 7.03 -8.31
N GLU A 254 8.21 7.85 -9.35
CA GLU A 254 9.42 7.78 -10.17
C GLU A 254 10.69 7.97 -9.33
N ARG A 255 10.72 9.02 -8.52
CA ARG A 255 11.88 9.30 -7.67
C ARG A 255 12.08 8.22 -6.60
N ALA A 256 11.01 7.57 -6.17
CA ALA A 256 11.09 6.42 -5.27
C ALA A 256 11.72 5.21 -5.96
N VAL A 257 11.25 4.88 -7.17
CA VAL A 257 11.77 3.78 -7.98
C VAL A 257 13.26 3.97 -8.25
N LEU A 258 13.69 5.17 -8.61
CA LEU A 258 15.11 5.49 -8.84
C LEU A 258 15.94 5.33 -7.57
N ALA A 259 15.52 5.93 -6.46
CA ALA A 259 16.25 5.82 -5.20
C ALA A 259 16.33 4.36 -4.69
N LEU A 260 15.22 3.63 -4.79
CA LEU A 260 15.19 2.20 -4.46
C LEU A 260 16.03 1.37 -5.42
N GLY A 261 16.19 1.78 -6.67
CA GLY A 261 16.94 1.04 -7.68
C GLY A 261 18.42 0.97 -7.37
N GLU A 262 18.97 1.98 -6.71
CA GLU A 262 20.37 2.02 -6.27
C GLU A 262 20.60 1.09 -5.07
N ASP A 263 19.72 1.13 -4.07
CA ASP A 263 19.93 0.44 -2.78
C ASP A 263 19.28 -0.96 -2.70
N SER A 264 18.14 -1.14 -3.35
CA SER A 264 17.29 -2.33 -3.24
C SER A 264 16.47 -2.55 -4.54
N PRO A 265 17.11 -3.04 -5.62
CA PRO A 265 16.47 -3.20 -6.93
C PRO A 265 15.14 -3.97 -6.93
N ALA A 266 15.02 -5.02 -6.10
CA ALA A 266 13.77 -5.78 -5.98
C ALA A 266 12.61 -4.92 -5.44
N ALA A 267 12.89 -3.98 -4.53
CA ALA A 267 11.88 -3.08 -3.97
C ALA A 267 11.44 -2.03 -5.00
N ALA A 268 12.39 -1.51 -5.80
CA ALA A 268 12.08 -0.65 -6.93
C ALA A 268 11.22 -1.37 -7.97
N LEU A 269 11.58 -2.61 -8.31
CA LEU A 269 10.83 -3.43 -9.27
C LEU A 269 9.41 -3.69 -8.79
N TRP A 270 9.22 -4.02 -7.51
CA TRP A 270 7.88 -4.18 -6.92
C TRP A 270 7.03 -2.92 -7.11
N LEU A 271 7.56 -1.75 -6.74
CA LEU A 271 6.85 -0.48 -6.86
C LEU A 271 6.53 -0.13 -8.32
N LEU A 272 7.52 -0.29 -9.21
CA LEU A 272 7.38 -0.05 -10.64
C LEU A 272 6.29 -0.97 -11.22
N LEU A 273 6.35 -2.27 -10.98
CA LEU A 273 5.40 -3.25 -11.52
C LEU A 273 3.97 -3.02 -11.01
N ARG A 274 3.80 -2.72 -9.72
CA ARG A 274 2.50 -2.40 -9.10
C ARG A 274 1.86 -1.17 -9.75
N THR A 275 2.62 -0.08 -9.87
CA THR A 275 2.12 1.18 -10.44
C THR A 275 1.91 1.06 -11.95
N TRP A 276 2.79 0.37 -12.67
CA TRP A 276 2.63 0.11 -14.11
C TRP A 276 1.36 -0.68 -14.40
N THR A 277 1.15 -1.79 -13.68
CA THR A 277 0.00 -2.67 -13.90
C THR A 277 -1.31 -1.93 -13.61
N ARG A 278 -1.32 -1.04 -12.61
CA ARG A 278 -2.46 -0.15 -12.34
C ARG A 278 -2.73 0.82 -13.50
N ALA A 279 -1.69 1.42 -14.07
CA ALA A 279 -1.82 2.32 -15.23
C ALA A 279 -2.28 1.58 -16.50
N ALA A 280 -1.78 0.36 -16.73
CA ALA A 280 -2.19 -0.49 -17.84
C ALA A 280 -3.66 -0.93 -17.70
N ARG A 281 -4.11 -1.29 -16.49
CA ARG A 281 -5.52 -1.61 -16.20
C ARG A 281 -6.48 -0.47 -16.47
N ALA A 282 -6.05 0.76 -16.22
CA ALA A 282 -6.86 1.95 -16.51
C ALA A 282 -7.01 2.21 -18.02
N GLN A 283 -6.26 1.50 -18.87
CA GLN A 283 -6.15 1.75 -20.31
C GLN A 283 -6.17 0.44 -21.11
N PRO A 284 -7.24 -0.37 -21.01
CA PRO A 284 -7.31 -1.70 -21.63
C PRO A 284 -7.37 -1.67 -23.17
N GLU A 285 -7.51 -0.49 -23.78
CA GLU A 285 -7.60 -0.31 -25.23
C GLU A 285 -6.35 0.36 -25.84
N ASP A 286 -5.41 0.83 -25.00
CA ASP A 286 -4.21 1.49 -25.48
C ASP A 286 -3.12 0.46 -25.83
N ALA A 287 -3.05 0.11 -27.12
CA ALA A 287 -2.11 -0.89 -27.62
C ALA A 287 -0.63 -0.55 -27.34
N ALA A 288 -0.26 0.73 -27.31
CA ALA A 288 1.12 1.13 -27.06
C ALA A 288 1.48 0.91 -25.59
N VAL A 289 0.60 1.35 -24.67
CA VAL A 289 0.76 1.12 -23.22
C VAL A 289 0.79 -0.38 -22.91
N LEU A 290 -0.13 -1.15 -23.49
CA LEU A 290 -0.23 -2.58 -23.24
C LEU A 290 0.97 -3.35 -23.78
N SER A 291 1.48 -3.02 -24.96
CA SER A 291 2.64 -3.69 -25.56
C SER A 291 3.90 -3.53 -24.71
N GLY A 292 4.17 -2.28 -24.25
CA GLY A 292 5.31 -2.01 -23.37
C GLY A 292 5.22 -2.78 -22.05
N TRP A 293 4.03 -2.79 -21.44
CA TRP A 293 3.76 -3.51 -20.19
C TRP A 293 3.85 -5.04 -20.36
N GLN A 294 3.31 -5.60 -21.44
CA GLN A 294 3.37 -7.03 -21.74
C GLN A 294 4.80 -7.51 -21.97
N ASN A 295 5.62 -6.72 -22.69
CA ASN A 295 7.03 -7.02 -22.88
C ASN A 295 7.76 -7.08 -21.52
N ALA A 296 7.53 -6.11 -20.65
CA ALA A 296 8.09 -6.11 -19.30
C ALA A 296 7.66 -7.35 -18.50
N CYS A 297 6.36 -7.70 -18.49
CA CYS A 297 5.88 -8.91 -17.83
C CYS A 297 6.52 -10.18 -18.42
N GLY A 298 6.75 -10.22 -19.73
CA GLY A 298 7.47 -11.30 -20.39
C GLY A 298 8.91 -11.47 -19.88
N ARG A 299 9.64 -10.36 -19.71
CA ARG A 299 11.01 -10.36 -19.17
C ARG A 299 11.09 -10.75 -17.69
N LEU A 300 9.99 -10.60 -16.96
CA LEU A 300 9.90 -10.87 -15.52
C LEU A 300 9.32 -12.26 -15.21
N GLY A 301 9.06 -13.10 -16.23
CA GLY A 301 8.44 -14.40 -16.02
C GLY A 301 6.96 -14.33 -15.61
N LEU A 302 6.26 -13.25 -15.99
CA LEU A 302 4.84 -12.99 -15.73
C LEU A 302 4.02 -13.01 -17.05
N SER A 303 4.48 -13.75 -18.04
CA SER A 303 3.74 -13.99 -19.29
C SER A 303 2.60 -15.01 -19.10
N SER A 304 1.69 -15.11 -20.07
CA SER A 304 0.64 -16.14 -20.09
C SER A 304 1.18 -17.57 -20.00
N VAL A 305 2.38 -17.81 -20.53
CA VAL A 305 3.05 -19.12 -20.52
C VAL A 305 3.66 -19.43 -19.14
N ALA A 306 4.22 -18.42 -18.47
CA ALA A 306 4.90 -18.59 -17.19
C ALA A 306 3.96 -18.51 -15.97
N LEU A 307 2.84 -17.79 -16.10
CA LEU A 307 1.90 -17.54 -15.01
C LEU A 307 1.38 -18.81 -14.31
N PRO A 308 1.07 -19.94 -15.00
CA PRO A 308 0.66 -21.17 -14.32
C PRO A 308 1.70 -21.70 -13.33
N GLU A 309 3.00 -21.62 -13.69
CA GLU A 309 4.08 -22.07 -12.80
C GLU A 309 4.28 -21.08 -11.64
N ARG A 310 4.16 -19.78 -11.92
CA ARG A 310 4.15 -18.74 -10.88
C ARG A 310 3.06 -18.97 -9.85
N LEU A 311 1.86 -19.34 -10.27
CA LEU A 311 0.76 -19.64 -9.35
C LEU A 311 1.03 -20.87 -8.47
N LYS A 312 1.78 -21.87 -8.94
CA LYS A 312 2.21 -22.97 -8.06
C LYS A 312 3.24 -22.52 -7.03
N ALA A 313 4.18 -21.66 -7.43
CA ALA A 313 5.14 -21.08 -6.49
C ALA A 313 4.44 -20.19 -5.43
N VAL A 314 3.40 -19.47 -5.83
CA VAL A 314 2.54 -18.71 -4.90
C VAL A 314 1.85 -19.63 -3.90
N ASP A 315 1.36 -20.80 -4.32
CA ASP A 315 0.72 -21.77 -3.41
C ASP A 315 1.65 -22.16 -2.25
N ALA A 316 2.89 -22.56 -2.58
CA ALA A 316 3.90 -22.91 -1.59
C ALA A 316 4.29 -21.72 -0.68
N TYR A 317 4.29 -20.50 -1.25
CA TYR A 317 4.52 -19.28 -0.47
C TYR A 317 3.38 -19.01 0.52
N LEU A 318 2.12 -19.21 0.10
CA LEU A 318 0.95 -19.07 0.96
C LEU A 318 0.94 -20.12 2.09
N ASP A 319 1.39 -21.35 1.82
CA ASP A 319 1.53 -22.37 2.88
C ASP A 319 2.53 -21.94 3.96
N THR A 320 3.63 -21.30 3.54
CA THR A 320 4.62 -20.73 4.47
C THR A 320 4.03 -19.59 5.31
N VAL A 321 3.16 -18.76 4.71
CA VAL A 321 2.42 -17.71 5.43
C VAL A 321 1.52 -18.35 6.49
N GLU A 322 0.70 -19.33 6.12
CA GLU A 322 -0.22 -20.00 7.06
C GLU A 322 0.51 -20.70 8.20
N GLU A 323 1.61 -21.40 7.90
CA GLU A 323 2.47 -22.01 8.91
C GLU A 323 3.03 -20.96 9.88
N THR A 324 3.44 -19.80 9.35
CA THR A 324 3.94 -18.68 10.17
C THR A 324 2.87 -18.15 11.11
N LEU A 325 1.63 -18.00 10.63
CA LEU A 325 0.51 -17.57 11.47
C LEU A 325 0.16 -18.61 12.55
N ASP A 326 0.18 -19.90 12.22
CA ASP A 326 -0.10 -20.98 13.18
C ASP A 326 0.94 -21.09 14.28
N LEU A 327 2.22 -20.97 13.92
CA LEU A 327 3.30 -20.95 14.91
C LEU A 327 3.21 -19.74 15.82
N TRP A 328 2.87 -18.57 15.26
CA TRP A 328 2.65 -17.37 16.04
C TRP A 328 1.46 -17.53 16.99
N GLY A 329 0.31 -18.03 16.52
CA GLY A 329 -0.87 -18.27 17.36
C GLY A 329 -0.55 -19.21 18.54
N LYS A 330 0.13 -20.32 18.27
CA LYS A 330 0.61 -21.26 19.30
C LYS A 330 1.53 -20.60 20.33
N GLN A 331 2.43 -19.71 19.89
CA GLN A 331 3.34 -19.00 20.78
C GLN A 331 2.58 -18.11 21.79
N TYR A 332 1.46 -17.51 21.37
CA TYR A 332 0.65 -16.62 22.22
C TYR A 332 -0.59 -17.29 22.83
N GLY A 333 -0.81 -18.58 22.55
CA GLY A 333 -1.91 -19.36 23.12
C GLY A 333 -3.30 -19.03 22.55
N VAL A 334 -3.36 -18.57 21.29
CA VAL A 334 -4.59 -18.20 20.57
C VAL A 334 -4.82 -19.00 19.28
#